data_AF-A0A521RKW2-F1
#
_entry.id   AF-A0A521RKW2-F1
#
_cell.length_a   1.000
_cell.length_b   1.000
_cell.length_c   1.000
_cell.angle_alpha   90.00
_cell.angle_beta   90.00
_cell.angle_gamma   90.00
#
_symmetry.space_group_name_H-M   'P 1'
#
loop_
_entity.id
_entity.type
_entity.pdbx_description
1 polymer ?
#
loop_
_entity_poly.entity_id
_entity_poly.type
_entity_poly.pdbx_seq_one_letter_code
_entity_poly.pdbx_strand_id
1 'polypeptide(L)' 'MAAQESMVIAQQGAWAKAELLARRIHQLTMVPMRSENHPTWDPTWRQAVEAAFVAIASGNEDAMDDALTRLEQLALTL' A
#
# COMPACT_ATOMS: atom_id res chain seq x y z
N MET A 1 -13.28 30.36 -3.75
CA MET A 1 -12.21 30.11 -2.75
C MET A 1 -12.39 28.77 -2.03
N ALA A 2 -13.61 28.35 -1.64
CA ALA A 2 -13.85 27.07 -0.96
C ALA A 2 -13.36 25.80 -1.72
N ALA A 3 -13.42 25.76 -3.05
CA ALA A 3 -13.02 24.57 -3.82
C ALA A 3 -11.51 24.26 -3.77
N GLN A 4 -10.65 25.28 -3.61
CA GLN A 4 -9.20 25.10 -3.55
C GLN A 4 -8.79 24.48 -2.21
N GLU A 5 -9.40 24.93 -1.11
CA GLU A 5 -9.11 24.46 0.25
C GLU A 5 -9.56 23.00 0.44
N SER A 6 -10.72 22.62 -0.09
CA SER A 6 -11.19 21.21 -0.08
C SER A 6 -10.25 20.27 -0.84
N MET A 7 -9.68 20.73 -1.96
CA MET A 7 -8.75 19.94 -2.77
C MET A 7 -7.41 19.72 -2.06
N VAL A 8 -6.93 20.73 -1.32
CA VAL A 8 -5.70 20.63 -0.52
C VAL A 8 -5.86 19.67 0.65
N ILE A 9 -7.01 19.69 1.33
CA ILE A 9 -7.30 18.76 2.44
C ILE A 9 -7.41 17.31 1.93
N ALA A 10 -8.10 17.10 0.80
CA ALA A 10 -8.18 15.78 0.17
C ALA A 10 -6.80 15.25 -0.28
N GLN A 11 -5.95 16.13 -0.82
CA GLN A 11 -4.57 15.75 -1.14
C GLN A 11 -3.77 15.34 0.09
N GLN A 12 -3.90 16.07 1.21
CA GLN A 12 -3.20 15.72 2.46
C GLN A 12 -3.63 14.34 2.99
N GLY A 13 -4.91 13.98 2.87
CA GLY A 13 -5.42 12.64 3.20
C GLY A 13 -4.79 11.55 2.34
N ALA A 14 -4.80 11.74 1.02
CA ALA A 14 -4.21 10.79 0.07
C ALA A 14 -2.70 10.62 0.26
N TRP A 15 -1.96 11.69 0.55
CA TRP A 15 -0.52 11.59 0.84
C TRP A 15 -0.24 10.82 2.14
N ALA A 16 -1.03 11.03 3.19
CA ALA A 16 -0.90 10.29 4.44
C ALA A 16 -1.15 8.79 4.24
N LYS A 17 -2.17 8.42 3.45
CA LYS A 17 -2.44 7.02 3.08
C LYS A 17 -1.33 6.40 2.24
N ALA A 18 -0.81 7.15 1.25
CA ALA A 18 0.32 6.70 0.45
C ALA A 18 1.56 6.43 1.31
N GLU A 19 1.85 7.30 2.28
CA GLU A 19 2.97 7.11 3.21
C GLU A 19 2.77 5.88 4.10
N LEU A 20 1.57 5.68 4.65
CA LEU A 20 1.22 4.51 5.45
C LEU A 20 1.46 3.21 4.66
N LEU A 21 0.94 3.17 3.43
CA LEU A 21 1.06 2.02 2.54
C LEU A 21 2.52 1.73 2.17
N ALA A 22 3.30 2.76 1.82
CA ALA A 22 4.72 2.63 1.52
C ALA A 22 5.54 2.11 2.72
N ARG A 23 5.28 2.62 3.93
CA ARG A 23 5.91 2.12 5.16
C ARG A 23 5.57 0.65 5.40
N ARG A 24 4.33 0.25 5.14
CA ARG A 24 3.88 -1.13 5.33
C ARG A 24 4.56 -2.09 4.36
N ILE A 25 4.65 -1.73 3.08
CA ILE A 25 5.41 -2.48 2.07
C ILE A 25 6.86 -2.65 2.53
N HIS A 26 7.51 -1.55 2.94
CA HIS A 26 8.89 -1.59 3.40
C HIS A 26 9.09 -2.57 4.56
N GLN A 27 8.25 -2.50 5.59
CA GLN A 27 8.31 -3.44 6.72
C GLN A 27 8.20 -4.90 6.25
N LEU A 28 7.22 -5.22 5.40
CA LEU A 28 6.98 -6.58 4.94
C LEU A 28 8.13 -7.11 4.08
N THR A 29 8.76 -6.25 3.28
CA THR A 29 9.91 -6.63 2.44
C THR A 29 11.24 -6.76 3.20
N MET A 30 11.36 -6.16 4.39
CA MET A 30 12.57 -6.17 5.21
C MET A 30 12.55 -7.21 6.33
N VAL A 31 11.37 -7.75 6.67
CA VAL A 31 11.26 -8.84 7.65
C VAL A 31 11.83 -10.12 7.03
N PRO A 32 12.81 -10.80 7.68
CA PRO A 32 13.31 -12.07 7.18
C PRO A 32 12.21 -13.14 7.27
N MET A 33 11.73 -13.60 6.11
CA MET A 33 10.64 -14.57 6.02
C MET A 33 11.15 -15.94 5.58
N ARG A 34 10.45 -17.02 5.96
CA ARG A 34 10.65 -18.34 5.32
C ARG A 34 10.33 -18.20 3.83
N SER A 35 11.18 -18.79 2.97
CA SER A 35 11.24 -18.43 1.55
C SER A 35 9.94 -18.67 0.77
N GLU A 36 9.07 -19.55 1.23
CA GLU A 36 7.85 -19.95 0.51
C GLU A 36 6.79 -18.82 0.43
N ASN A 37 6.74 -17.92 1.42
CA ASN A 37 5.75 -16.83 1.46
C ASN A 37 6.39 -15.43 1.43
N HIS A 38 7.68 -15.34 1.09
CA HIS A 38 8.39 -14.08 1.15
C HIS A 38 7.98 -13.15 -0.01
N PRO A 39 7.80 -11.84 0.20
CA PRO A 39 7.33 -10.91 -0.82
C PRO A 39 8.12 -10.81 -2.13
N THR A 40 9.38 -11.27 -2.14
CA THR A 40 10.25 -11.26 -3.31
C THR A 40 10.18 -12.57 -4.09
N TRP A 41 9.70 -13.66 -3.49
CA TRP A 41 9.69 -15.00 -4.07
C TRP A 41 8.28 -15.52 -4.36
N ASP A 42 7.27 -15.13 -3.56
CA ASP A 42 5.86 -15.48 -3.77
C ASP A 42 5.22 -14.56 -4.84
N PRO A 43 4.68 -15.11 -5.94
CA PRO A 43 4.01 -14.34 -7.00
C PRO A 43 2.81 -13.52 -6.52
N THR A 44 2.04 -14.04 -5.56
CA THR A 44 0.86 -13.39 -4.98
C THR A 44 1.26 -12.15 -4.22
N TRP A 45 2.32 -12.24 -3.43
CA TRP A 45 2.87 -11.10 -2.71
C TRP A 45 3.45 -10.05 -3.65
N ARG A 46 4.20 -10.47 -4.67
CA ARG A 46 4.76 -9.55 -5.67
C ARG A 46 3.66 -8.76 -6.35
N GLN A 47 2.59 -9.43 -6.78
CA GLN A 47 1.42 -8.77 -7.38
C GLN A 47 0.73 -7.80 -6.42
N ALA A 48 0.61 -8.14 -5.13
CA ALA A 48 0.03 -7.24 -4.13
C ALA A 48 0.89 -5.99 -3.89
N VAL A 49 2.22 -6.14 -3.86
CA VAL A 49 3.16 -5.01 -3.74
C VAL A 49 3.11 -4.11 -4.98
N GLU A 50 3.11 -4.69 -6.18
CA GLU A 50 2.97 -3.93 -7.43
C GLU A 50 1.65 -3.16 -7.48
N ALA A 51 0.54 -3.81 -7.12
CA ALA A 51 -0.77 -3.17 -7.05
C ALA A 51 -0.79 -2.00 -6.05
N ALA A 52 -0.11 -2.14 -4.91
CA ALA A 52 0.01 -1.07 -3.93
C ALA A 52 0.80 0.15 -4.47
N PHE A 53 1.87 -0.07 -5.24
CA PHE A 53 2.57 1.04 -5.91
C PHE A 53 1.72 1.72 -6.98
N VAL A 54 0.93 0.96 -7.73
CA VAL A 54 -0.03 1.51 -8.71
C VAL A 54 -1.11 2.34 -7.98
N ALA A 55 -1.62 1.86 -6.85
CA ALA A 55 -2.57 2.60 -6.04
C ALA A 55 -1.98 3.94 -5.54
N ILE A 56 -0.73 3.92 -5.03
CA ILE A 56 -0.01 5.13 -4.63
C ILE A 56 0.10 6.11 -5.80
N ALA A 57 0.55 5.65 -6.97
CA ALA A 57 0.73 6.49 -8.14
C ALA A 57 -0.58 7.08 -8.67
N SER A 58 -1.70 6.39 -8.48
CA SER A 58 -3.02 6.85 -8.91
C SER A 58 -3.58 7.99 -8.05
N GLY A 59 -3.11 8.15 -6.81
CA GLY A 59 -3.67 9.10 -5.84
C GLY A 59 -5.09 8.75 -5.37
N ASN A 60 -5.62 7.57 -5.74
CA ASN A 60 -6.94 7.10 -5.32
C ASN A 60 -6.85 6.46 -3.93
N GLU A 61 -7.48 7.09 -2.95
CA GLU A 61 -7.49 6.62 -1.57
C GLU A 61 -8.15 5.26 -1.38
N ASP A 62 -9.26 4.98 -2.06
CA ASP A 62 -9.97 3.70 -1.93
C ASP A 62 -9.10 2.55 -2.45
N ALA A 63 -8.39 2.79 -3.57
CA ALA A 63 -7.45 1.82 -4.11
C ALA A 63 -6.25 1.58 -3.16
N MET A 64 -5.82 2.60 -2.42
CA MET A 64 -4.77 2.45 -1.41
C MET A 64 -5.26 1.63 -0.21
N ASP A 65 -6.50 1.86 0.25
CA ASP A 65 -7.10 1.11 1.37
C ASP A 65 -7.32 -0.37 0.99
N ASP A 66 -7.78 -0.64 -0.24
CA ASP A 66 -7.91 -2.00 -0.78
C ASP A 66 -6.55 -2.70 -0.87
N ALA A 67 -5.52 -2.00 -1.37
CA ALA A 67 -4.17 -2.53 -1.45
C ALA A 67 -3.57 -2.81 -0.07
N LEU A 68 -3.80 -1.93 0.90
CA LEU A 68 -3.37 -2.11 2.29
C LEU A 68 -4.03 -3.36 2.90
N THR A 69 -5.35 -3.48 2.77
CA THR A 69 -6.12 -4.62 3.26
C THR A 69 -5.60 -5.93 2.67
N ARG A 70 -5.31 -5.96 1.36
CA ARG A 70 -4.77 -7.14 0.70
C ARG A 70 -3.38 -7.52 1.21
N LEU A 71 -2.50 -6.55 1.42
CA LEU A 71 -1.17 -6.78 2.01
C LEU A 71 -1.27 -7.30 3.45
N GLU A 72 -2.23 -6.80 4.24
CA GLU A 72 -2.47 -7.29 5.60
C GLU A 72 -3.02 -8.72 5.62
N GLN A 73 -3.93 -9.07 4.72
CA GLN A 73 -4.43 -10.44 4.58
C GLN A 73 -3.32 -11.42 4.24
N LEU A 74 -2.48 -11.07 3.27
CA LEU A 74 -1.30 -11.87 2.94
C LEU A 74 -0.35 -11.94 4.15
N ALA A 75 -0.24 -10.86 4.92
CA ALA A 75 0.59 -10.86 6.12
C ALA A 75 0.15 -11.85 7.20
N LEU A 76 -1.14 -12.20 7.25
CA LEU A 76 -1.66 -13.22 8.16
C LEU A 76 -1.34 -14.65 7.73
N THR A 77 -0.91 -14.87 6.49
CA THR A 77 -0.51 -16.19 5.96
C THR A 77 0.97 -16.50 6.18
N LEU A 78 1.71 -15.56 6.76
CA LEU A 78 3.12 -15.66 7.12
C LEU A 78 3.33 -16.36 8.46
#